data_AF-A0A0C1U729-F1
#
_entry.id   AF-A0A0C1U729-F1
#
_cell.length_a   1.000
_cell.length_b   1.000
_cell.length_c   1.000
_cell.angle_alpha   90.00
_cell.angle_beta   90.00
_cell.angle_gamma   90.00
#
_symmetry.space_group_name_H-M   'P 1'
#
loop_
_entity.id
_entity.type
_entity.pdbx_description
1 polymer ?
#
loop_
_entity_poly.entity_id
_entity_poly.type
_entity_poly.pdbx_seq_one_letter_code
_entity_poly.pdbx_strand_id
1 'polypeptide(L)'
;MSDVIDFNELKNRASDKDLDKFEQYIYGLYYSMAQGDLNMMEFTKSLREYMEKNNISEEKLMNIQKKLMERYGLDVSDLENQMKSFGVDMSGLGLGNLNKDYEDIRKTVSFHEKYKDKIAISQVTIYKIHNNLNTLDIILQEEKVILKSPKDINLKDNELNEFLCSYKKVIKEKNLKISLCQNVSEYDY
;
A
#
# COMPACT_ATOMS: atom_id res chain seq x y z
N MET A 1 1.76 45.64 23.98
CA MET A 1 1.42 44.21 24.16
C MET A 1 2.70 43.45 23.92
N SER A 2 3.13 42.65 24.89
CA SER A 2 4.34 41.82 24.77
C SER A 2 4.08 40.72 23.76
N ASP A 3 4.86 40.69 22.67
CA ASP A 3 4.90 39.55 21.75
C ASP A 3 5.46 38.35 22.50
N VAL A 4 4.56 37.49 22.99
CA VAL A 4 4.95 36.22 23.60
C VAL A 4 5.39 35.33 22.46
N ILE A 5 6.70 35.18 22.30
CA ILE A 5 7.30 34.22 21.37
C ILE A 5 6.95 32.82 21.88
N ASP A 6 6.11 32.09 21.14
CA ASP A 6 5.83 30.69 21.44
C ASP A 6 7.04 29.84 21.01
N PHE A 7 7.85 29.46 22.00
CA PHE A 7 9.02 28.61 21.81
C PHE A 7 8.66 27.22 21.25
N ASN A 8 7.41 26.77 21.38
CA ASN A 8 6.96 25.50 20.79
C ASN A 8 6.83 25.61 19.27
N GLU A 9 6.31 26.72 18.73
CA GLU A 9 6.25 26.94 17.28
C GLU A 9 7.65 26.94 16.63
N LEU A 10 8.63 27.55 17.30
CA LEU A 10 10.02 27.57 16.82
C LEU A 10 10.67 26.19 16.83
N LYS A 11 10.34 25.34 17.80
CA LYS A 11 10.88 23.98 17.92
C LYS A 11 10.29 23.01 16.89
N ASN A 12 9.03 23.21 16.51
CA ASN A 12 8.31 22.35 15.56
C ASN A 12 8.55 22.71 14.09
N ARG A 13 9.20 23.86 13.80
CA ARG A 13 9.63 24.20 12.43
C ARG A 13 10.75 23.26 11.95
N ALA A 14 10.53 22.61 10.81
CA ALA A 14 11.55 21.82 10.12
C ALA A 14 12.61 22.75 9.49
N SER A 15 13.88 22.60 9.86
CA SER A 15 14.99 23.30 9.20
C SER A 15 15.45 22.56 7.93
N ASP A 16 16.10 23.23 6.99
CA ASP A 16 16.64 22.58 5.78
C ASP A 16 17.63 21.47 6.11
N LYS A 17 18.38 21.63 7.20
CA LYS A 17 19.30 20.61 7.70
C LYS A 17 18.57 19.39 8.29
N ASP A 18 17.42 19.59 8.93
CA ASP A 18 16.59 18.49 9.42
C ASP A 18 15.96 17.72 8.25
N LEU A 19 15.60 18.43 7.17
CA LEU A 19 15.09 17.84 5.93
C LEU A 19 16.13 16.94 5.27
N ASP A 20 17.33 17.45 5.01
CA ASP A 20 18.40 16.69 4.34
C ASP A 20 18.75 15.40 5.10
N LYS A 21 18.83 15.48 6.43
CA LYS A 21 19.14 14.32 7.28
C LYS A 21 18.02 13.29 7.29
N PHE A 22 16.78 13.75 7.44
CA PHE A 22 15.61 12.86 7.43
C PHE A 22 15.47 12.16 6.07
N GLU A 23 15.64 12.92 4.99
CA GLU A 23 15.55 12.43 3.62
C GLU A 23 16.61 11.35 3.34
N GLN A 24 17.88 11.59 3.69
CA GLN A 24 18.95 10.59 3.56
C GLN A 24 18.66 9.33 4.37
N TYR A 25 18.16 9.48 5.60
CA TYR A 25 17.83 8.35 6.47
C TYR A 25 16.69 7.50 5.89
N ILE A 26 15.63 8.16 5.44
CA ILE A 26 14.48 7.50 4.82
C ILE A 26 14.87 6.80 3.53
N TYR A 27 15.68 7.42 2.67
CA TYR A 27 16.18 6.77 1.45
C TYR A 27 16.99 5.51 1.74
N GLY A 28 17.84 5.54 2.78
CA GLY A 28 18.59 4.35 3.21
C GLY A 28 17.67 3.21 3.68
N LEU A 29 16.63 3.54 4.45
CA LEU A 29 15.64 2.55 4.90
C LEU A 29 14.83 1.96 3.74
N TYR A 30 14.40 2.80 2.78
CA TYR A 30 13.71 2.32 1.58
C TYR A 30 14.60 1.43 0.72
N TYR A 31 15.87 1.79 0.53
CA TYR A 31 16.82 0.98 -0.22
C TYR A 31 17.02 -0.40 0.43
N SER A 32 17.22 -0.43 1.74
CA SER A 32 17.37 -1.67 2.51
C SER A 32 16.11 -2.55 2.43
N MET A 33 14.93 -1.93 2.46
CA MET A 33 13.66 -2.65 2.28
C MET A 33 13.49 -3.19 0.86
N ALA A 34 13.89 -2.43 -0.16
CA ALA A 34 13.85 -2.87 -1.57
C ALA A 34 14.82 -4.03 -1.86
N GLN A 35 15.91 -4.13 -1.11
CA GLN A 35 16.86 -5.25 -1.17
C GLN A 35 16.40 -6.47 -0.37
N GLY A 36 15.35 -6.33 0.46
CA GLY A 36 14.84 -7.39 1.32
C GLY A 36 15.60 -7.54 2.64
N ASP A 37 16.55 -6.66 2.93
CA ASP A 37 17.36 -6.66 4.16
C ASP A 37 16.58 -6.13 5.37
N LEU A 38 15.47 -5.44 5.13
CA LEU A 38 14.70 -4.74 6.14
C LEU A 38 13.20 -4.93 5.89
N ASN A 39 12.47 -5.43 6.87
CA ASN A 39 11.02 -5.59 6.77
C ASN A 39 10.26 -4.37 7.32
N MET A 40 8.96 -4.26 7.04
CA MET A 40 8.17 -3.08 7.41
C MET A 40 8.14 -2.78 8.93
N MET A 41 8.25 -3.81 9.78
CA MET A 41 8.34 -3.65 11.23
C MET A 41 9.67 -3.02 11.63
N GLU A 42 10.76 -3.48 11.03
CA GLU A 42 12.10 -2.92 11.22
C GLU A 42 12.16 -1.49 10.67
N PHE A 43 11.42 -1.18 9.60
CA PHE A 43 11.33 0.15 9.04
C PHE A 43 10.66 1.10 10.03
N THR A 44 9.50 0.70 10.57
CA THR A 44 8.74 1.52 11.52
C THR A 44 9.50 1.69 12.84
N LYS A 45 10.16 0.62 13.31
CA LYS A 45 11.02 0.68 14.49
C LYS A 45 12.20 1.65 14.26
N SER A 46 12.89 1.52 13.14
CA SER A 46 14.02 2.39 12.78
C SER A 46 13.58 3.84 12.63
N LEU A 47 12.40 4.10 12.07
CA LEU A 47 11.84 5.45 11.96
C LEU A 47 11.53 6.05 13.33
N ARG A 48 10.88 5.28 14.23
CA ARG A 48 10.58 5.73 15.60
C ARG A 48 11.85 6.01 16.40
N GLU A 49 12.82 5.11 16.34
CA GLU A 49 14.12 5.32 16.99
C GLU A 49 14.82 6.57 16.47
N TYR A 50 14.74 6.83 15.16
CA TYR A 50 15.28 8.05 14.58
C TYR A 50 14.55 9.30 15.09
N MET A 51 13.22 9.25 15.21
CA MET A 51 12.44 10.35 15.75
C MET A 51 12.81 10.65 17.20
N GLU A 52 12.90 9.62 18.05
CA GLU A 52 13.29 9.75 19.45
C GLU A 52 14.72 10.32 19.58
N LYS A 53 15.69 9.74 18.86
CA LYS A 53 17.10 10.18 18.89
C LYS A 53 17.29 11.62 18.42
N ASN A 54 16.43 12.09 17.51
CA ASN A 54 16.54 13.42 16.93
C ASN A 54 15.52 14.43 17.49
N ASN A 55 14.80 14.07 18.56
CA ASN A 55 13.75 14.91 19.16
C ASN A 55 12.72 15.41 18.12
N ILE A 56 12.36 14.55 17.17
CA ILE A 56 11.35 14.84 16.15
C ILE A 56 10.00 14.44 16.74
N SER A 57 9.20 15.44 17.13
CA SER A 57 7.79 15.24 17.45
C SER A 57 7.01 14.81 16.21
N GLU A 58 5.83 14.24 16.41
CA GLU A 58 4.92 13.91 15.30
C GLU A 58 4.57 15.16 14.47
N GLU A 59 4.39 16.31 15.12
CA GLU A 59 4.15 17.60 14.46
C GLU A 59 5.37 18.05 13.63
N LYS A 60 6.58 17.88 14.16
CA LYS A 60 7.81 18.18 13.42
C LYS A 60 7.99 17.22 12.24
N LEU A 61 7.63 15.94 12.40
CA LEU A 61 7.63 14.95 11.31
C LEU A 61 6.68 15.37 10.18
N MET A 62 5.46 15.81 10.51
CA MET A 62 4.49 16.31 9.54
C MET A 62 5.04 17.53 8.78
N ASN A 63 5.69 18.46 9.49
CA ASN A 63 6.34 19.62 8.87
C ASN A 63 7.53 19.23 7.98
N ILE A 64 8.30 18.21 8.37
CA ILE A 64 9.39 17.65 7.55
C ILE A 64 8.82 17.05 6.27
N GLN A 65 7.79 16.21 6.37
CA GLN A 65 7.12 15.59 5.23
C GLN A 65 6.60 16.66 4.26
N LYS A 66 5.85 17.64 4.76
CA LYS A 66 5.31 18.75 3.95
C LYS A 66 6.39 19.51 3.18
N LYS A 67 7.49 19.87 3.84
CA LYS A 67 8.58 20.60 3.18
C LYS A 67 9.35 19.77 2.16
N LEU A 68 9.50 18.45 2.38
CA LEU A 68 10.08 17.57 1.36
C LEU A 68 9.19 17.54 0.11
N MET A 69 7.88 17.47 0.28
CA MET A 69 6.93 17.50 -0.85
C MET A 69 7.02 18.82 -1.64
N GLU A 70 7.08 19.95 -0.92
CA GLU A 70 7.30 21.28 -1.53
C GLU A 70 8.65 21.35 -2.28
N ARG A 71 9.73 20.82 -1.69
CA ARG A 71 11.08 20.80 -2.29
C ARG A 71 11.13 19.97 -3.58
N TYR A 72 10.41 18.85 -3.62
CA TYR A 72 10.37 17.96 -4.78
C TYR A 72 9.33 18.38 -5.82
N GLY A 73 8.56 19.44 -5.58
CA GLY A 73 7.52 19.92 -6.49
C GLY A 73 6.39 18.90 -6.67
N LEU A 74 6.21 18.01 -5.69
CA LEU A 74 5.28 16.88 -5.76
C LEU A 74 3.94 17.31 -5.18
N ASP A 75 2.94 17.41 -6.05
CA ASP A 75 1.54 17.41 -5.63
C ASP A 75 1.25 16.04 -5.00
N VAL A 76 0.66 16.02 -3.79
CA VAL A 76 0.35 14.81 -3.01
C VAL A 76 -0.41 13.79 -3.86
N SER A 77 -1.24 14.30 -4.76
CA SER A 77 -2.06 13.54 -5.69
C SER A 77 -1.23 12.82 -6.77
N ASP A 78 -0.13 13.39 -7.24
CA ASP A 78 0.75 12.79 -8.24
C ASP A 78 1.64 11.68 -7.66
N LEU A 79 2.07 11.83 -6.40
CA LEU A 79 2.85 10.78 -5.71
C LEU A 79 2.01 9.52 -5.49
N GLU A 80 0.75 9.67 -5.07
CA GLU A 80 -0.17 8.55 -4.89
C GLU A 80 -0.43 7.83 -6.23
N ASN A 81 -0.61 8.60 -7.32
CA ASN A 81 -0.79 8.06 -8.66
C ASN A 81 0.48 7.36 -9.21
N GLN A 82 1.66 7.91 -8.93
CA GLN A 82 2.93 7.28 -9.30
C GLN A 82 3.20 6.02 -8.48
N MET A 83 2.90 6.02 -7.18
CA MET A 83 3.09 4.81 -6.36
C MET A 83 2.07 3.73 -6.70
N LYS A 84 0.82 4.09 -7.03
CA LYS A 84 -0.14 3.17 -7.65
C LYS A 84 0.36 2.61 -8.98
N SER A 85 1.03 3.41 -9.82
CA SER A 85 1.58 2.93 -11.09
C SER A 85 2.80 2.00 -10.92
N PHE A 86 3.52 2.11 -9.80
CA PHE A 86 4.52 1.14 -9.35
C PHE A 86 3.93 -0.08 -8.62
N GLY A 87 2.60 -0.18 -8.53
CA GLY A 87 1.94 -1.28 -7.82
C GLY A 87 2.20 -1.19 -6.31
N VAL A 88 2.08 -0.01 -5.71
CA VAL A 88 2.09 0.18 -4.26
C VAL A 88 0.84 0.96 -3.87
N ASP A 89 -0.14 0.26 -3.32
CA ASP A 89 -1.34 0.90 -2.77
C ASP A 89 -1.04 1.37 -1.34
N MET A 90 -0.82 2.68 -1.19
CA MET A 90 -0.60 3.33 0.10
C MET A 90 -1.78 3.15 1.06
N SER A 91 -2.98 2.91 0.55
CA SER A 91 -4.17 2.56 1.33
C SER A 91 -3.99 1.25 2.09
N GLY A 92 -3.35 0.26 1.45
CA GLY A 92 -3.04 -1.05 2.04
C GLY A 92 -1.91 -1.02 3.06
N LEU A 93 -1.15 0.07 3.13
CA LEU A 93 -0.12 0.34 4.13
C LEU A 93 -0.62 1.28 5.26
N GLY A 94 -1.90 1.70 5.22
CA GLY A 94 -2.45 2.65 6.19
C GLY A 94 -1.95 4.09 6.04
N LEU A 95 -1.25 4.39 4.95
CA LEU A 95 -0.62 5.70 4.67
C LEU A 95 -1.34 6.51 3.59
N GLY A 96 -2.26 5.88 2.84
CA GLY A 96 -3.06 6.55 1.79
C GLY A 96 -4.13 7.50 2.33
N ASN A 97 -4.27 7.62 3.65
CA ASN A 97 -5.23 8.50 4.30
C ASN A 97 -4.61 9.14 5.54
N LEU A 98 -3.60 9.99 5.34
CA LEU A 98 -2.99 10.82 6.40
C LEU A 98 -3.96 11.83 7.04
N ASN A 99 -5.22 11.86 6.59
CA ASN A 99 -6.32 12.68 7.12
C ASN A 99 -7.32 11.91 8.01
N LYS A 100 -7.04 10.64 8.39
CA LYS A 100 -7.92 9.88 9.31
C LYS A 100 -7.47 9.96 10.77
N ASP A 101 -8.46 9.96 11.66
CA ASP A 101 -8.31 9.95 13.12
C ASP A 101 -7.30 8.87 13.59
N TYR A 102 -6.42 9.25 14.53
CA TYR A 102 -5.43 8.37 15.17
C TYR A 102 -5.99 7.01 15.63
N GLU A 103 -7.25 6.98 16.02
CA GLU A 103 -7.95 5.77 16.47
C GLU A 103 -8.13 4.74 15.35
N ASP A 104 -8.33 5.17 14.10
CA ASP A 104 -8.44 4.26 12.94
C ASP A 104 -7.09 3.62 12.59
N ILE A 105 -6.02 4.40 12.71
CA ILE A 105 -4.65 3.91 12.55
C ILE A 105 -4.34 2.88 13.65
N ARG A 106 -4.67 3.19 14.91
CA ARG A 106 -4.48 2.27 16.05
C ARG A 106 -5.24 0.95 15.87
N LYS A 107 -6.50 0.99 15.43
CA LYS A 107 -7.31 -0.20 15.15
C LYS A 107 -6.68 -1.06 14.05
N THR A 108 -6.24 -0.44 12.96
CA THR A 108 -5.59 -1.15 11.86
C THR A 108 -4.31 -1.83 12.32
N VAL A 109 -3.42 -1.10 13.02
CA VAL A 109 -2.16 -1.64 13.55
C VAL A 109 -2.41 -2.78 14.54
N SER A 110 -3.35 -2.61 15.48
CA SER A 110 -3.66 -3.63 16.47
C SER A 110 -4.24 -4.92 15.85
N PHE A 111 -5.04 -4.79 14.77
CA PHE A 111 -5.53 -5.93 14.01
C PHE A 111 -4.38 -6.70 13.34
N HIS A 112 -3.52 -6.00 12.60
CA HIS A 112 -2.38 -6.63 11.93
C HIS A 112 -1.42 -7.27 12.93
N GLU A 113 -1.13 -6.63 14.07
CA GLU A 113 -0.25 -7.20 15.10
C GLU A 113 -0.83 -8.48 15.71
N LYS A 114 -2.14 -8.49 15.99
CA LYS A 114 -2.83 -9.66 16.56
C LYS A 114 -2.74 -10.89 15.66
N TYR A 115 -2.66 -10.70 14.34
CA TYR A 115 -2.68 -11.78 13.35
C TYR A 115 -1.42 -11.81 12.46
N LYS A 116 -0.33 -11.16 12.87
CA LYS A 116 0.87 -10.92 12.06
C LYS A 116 1.49 -12.18 11.46
N ASP A 117 1.44 -13.30 12.18
CA ASP A 117 2.04 -14.56 11.75
C ASP A 117 1.16 -15.35 10.77
N LYS A 118 -0.08 -14.89 10.53
CA LYS A 118 -1.09 -15.60 9.71
C LYS A 118 -1.66 -14.76 8.57
N ILE A 119 -1.54 -13.44 8.63
CA ILE A 119 -1.94 -12.55 7.54
C ILE A 119 -0.85 -12.53 6.49
N ALA A 120 -1.23 -12.86 5.25
CA ALA A 120 -0.42 -12.57 4.07
C ALA A 120 -1.02 -11.37 3.35
N ILE A 121 -0.18 -10.40 2.99
CA ILE A 121 -0.55 -9.29 2.14
C ILE A 121 -0.06 -9.61 0.74
N SER A 122 -0.96 -9.57 -0.23
CA SER A 122 -0.61 -9.77 -1.63
C SER A 122 -1.44 -8.86 -2.52
N GLN A 123 -0.81 -8.36 -3.58
CA GLN A 123 -1.52 -7.62 -4.61
C GLN A 123 -2.11 -8.59 -5.63
N VAL A 124 -3.33 -8.29 -6.04
CA VAL A 124 -4.06 -9.06 -7.02
C VAL A 124 -4.71 -8.13 -8.04
N THR A 125 -4.81 -8.57 -9.28
CA THR A 125 -5.61 -7.88 -10.30
C THR A 125 -6.96 -8.57 -10.41
N ILE A 126 -8.05 -7.80 -10.37
CA ILE A 126 -9.40 -8.33 -10.53
C ILE A 126 -9.95 -7.89 -11.88
N TYR A 127 -10.35 -8.84 -12.71
CA TYR A 127 -11.09 -8.63 -13.95
C TYR A 127 -12.48 -9.22 -13.85
N LYS A 128 -13.49 -8.60 -14.47
CA LYS A 128 -14.88 -9.04 -14.37
C LYS A 128 -15.43 -9.42 -15.73
N ILE A 129 -16.07 -10.59 -15.81
CA ILE A 129 -16.84 -11.02 -16.97
C ILE A 129 -18.31 -11.09 -16.57
N HIS A 130 -19.17 -10.47 -17.35
CA HIS A 130 -20.62 -10.61 -17.19
C HIS A 130 -21.27 -10.74 -18.57
N ASN A 131 -21.51 -11.98 -18.98
CA ASN A 131 -22.11 -12.32 -20.27
C ASN A 131 -23.18 -13.41 -20.10
N ASN A 132 -23.68 -13.92 -21.22
CA ASN A 132 -24.74 -14.93 -21.24
C ASN A 132 -24.31 -16.32 -20.73
N LEU A 133 -23.01 -16.62 -20.73
CA LEU A 133 -22.47 -17.91 -20.27
C LEU A 133 -21.96 -17.84 -18.83
N ASN A 134 -21.45 -16.69 -18.40
CA ASN A 134 -20.67 -16.53 -17.19
C ASN A 134 -20.90 -15.18 -16.49
N THR A 135 -20.88 -15.23 -15.16
CA THR A 135 -20.69 -14.07 -14.28
C THR A 135 -19.48 -14.38 -13.39
N LEU A 136 -18.34 -13.72 -13.61
CA LEU A 136 -17.06 -14.03 -12.99
C LEU A 136 -16.39 -12.80 -12.41
N ASP A 137 -15.86 -12.96 -11.19
CA ASP A 137 -14.70 -12.20 -10.74
C ASP A 137 -13.46 -13.07 -10.95
N ILE A 138 -12.52 -12.60 -11.77
CA ILE A 138 -11.25 -13.26 -12.08
C ILE A 138 -10.15 -12.58 -11.30
N ILE A 139 -9.55 -13.29 -10.35
CA ILE A 139 -8.48 -12.78 -9.47
C ILE A 139 -7.15 -13.35 -9.96
N LEU A 140 -6.23 -12.47 -10.32
CA LEU A 140 -4.91 -12.81 -10.83
C LEU A 140 -3.85 -12.55 -9.76
N GLN A 141 -3.02 -13.56 -9.51
CA GLN A 141 -1.87 -13.49 -8.63
C GLN A 141 -0.73 -14.32 -9.23
N GLU A 142 0.07 -13.67 -10.10
CA GLU A 142 1.14 -14.32 -10.86
C GLU A 142 0.61 -15.51 -11.69
N GLU A 143 1.13 -16.72 -11.45
CA GLU A 143 0.69 -17.95 -12.12
C GLU A 143 -0.65 -18.48 -11.58
N LYS A 144 -1.14 -17.96 -10.45
CA LYS A 144 -2.41 -18.38 -9.85
C LYS A 144 -3.54 -17.52 -10.37
N VAL A 145 -4.60 -18.17 -10.84
CA VAL A 145 -5.83 -17.52 -11.30
C VAL A 145 -7.00 -18.13 -10.54
N ILE A 146 -7.84 -17.30 -9.93
CA ILE A 146 -9.05 -17.75 -9.26
C ILE A 146 -10.24 -17.22 -10.06
N LEU A 147 -11.11 -18.12 -10.51
CA LEU A 147 -12.38 -17.78 -11.13
C LEU A 147 -13.47 -17.94 -10.07
N LYS A 148 -14.04 -16.83 -9.61
CA LYS A 148 -15.13 -16.81 -8.61
C LYS A 148 -16.45 -16.55 -9.32
N SER A 149 -17.44 -17.40 -9.08
CA SER A 149 -18.78 -17.25 -9.65
C SER A 149 -19.87 -17.63 -8.65
N PRO A 150 -21.01 -16.91 -8.61
CA PRO A 150 -22.19 -17.36 -7.87
C PRO A 150 -22.89 -18.56 -8.51
N LYS A 151 -22.51 -18.96 -9.74
CA LYS A 151 -23.08 -20.09 -10.48
C LYS A 151 -21.97 -21.03 -10.96
N ASP A 152 -22.34 -22.05 -11.72
CA ASP A 152 -21.38 -22.89 -12.42
C ASP A 152 -20.66 -22.08 -13.52
N ILE A 153 -19.35 -22.30 -13.63
CA ILE A 153 -18.47 -21.63 -14.58
C ILE A 153 -18.44 -22.42 -15.88
N ASN A 154 -18.74 -21.76 -16.99
CA ASN A 154 -18.66 -22.33 -18.31
C ASN A 154 -17.29 -22.05 -18.97
N LEU A 155 -16.44 -23.07 -19.05
CA LEU A 155 -15.10 -22.97 -19.66
C LEU A 155 -15.11 -22.89 -21.20
N LYS A 156 -16.27 -23.05 -21.84
CA LYS A 156 -16.41 -22.85 -23.30
C LYS A 156 -16.67 -21.38 -23.66
N ASP A 157 -16.70 -20.50 -22.66
CA ASP A 157 -16.83 -19.06 -22.89
C ASP A 157 -15.61 -18.51 -23.63
N ASN A 158 -15.85 -17.95 -24.81
CA ASN A 158 -14.80 -17.40 -25.65
C ASN A 158 -14.11 -16.20 -24.99
N GLU A 159 -14.86 -15.34 -24.29
CA GLU A 159 -14.29 -14.15 -23.64
C GLU A 159 -13.33 -14.55 -22.52
N LEU A 160 -13.73 -15.53 -21.70
CA LEU A 160 -12.87 -16.10 -20.66
C LEU A 160 -11.60 -16.72 -21.26
N ASN A 161 -11.74 -17.50 -22.33
CA ASN A 161 -10.60 -18.16 -22.96
C ASN A 161 -9.63 -17.15 -23.61
N GLU A 162 -10.15 -16.15 -24.30
CA GLU A 162 -9.34 -15.07 -24.89
C GLU A 162 -8.59 -14.29 -23.81
N PHE A 163 -9.26 -13.96 -22.70
CA PHE A 163 -8.65 -13.30 -21.55
C PHE A 163 -7.50 -14.12 -20.96
N LEU A 164 -7.72 -15.41 -20.66
CA LEU A 164 -6.70 -16.28 -20.09
C LEU A 164 -5.51 -16.49 -21.04
N CYS A 165 -5.76 -16.64 -22.34
CA CYS A 165 -4.70 -16.70 -23.35
C CYS A 165 -3.87 -15.42 -23.40
N SER A 166 -4.52 -14.25 -23.32
CA SER A 166 -3.84 -12.96 -23.30
C SER A 166 -3.00 -12.80 -22.03
N TYR A 167 -3.54 -13.19 -20.87
CA TYR A 167 -2.81 -13.14 -19.61
C TYR A 167 -1.61 -14.08 -19.59
N LYS A 168 -1.74 -15.28 -20.16
CA LYS A 168 -0.63 -16.24 -20.28
C LYS A 168 0.58 -15.64 -21.01
N LYS A 169 0.34 -14.83 -22.06
CA LYS A 169 1.40 -14.10 -22.78
C LYS A 169 2.10 -13.09 -21.88
N VAL A 170 1.34 -12.36 -21.05
CA VAL A 170 1.88 -11.38 -20.08
C VAL A 170 2.84 -12.06 -19.10
N ILE A 171 2.53 -13.27 -18.64
CA ILE A 171 3.38 -14.05 -17.72
C ILE A 171 4.41 -14.94 -18.44
N LYS A 172 4.78 -14.61 -19.69
CA LYS A 172 5.83 -15.30 -20.48
C LYS A 172 5.54 -16.78 -20.73
N GLU A 173 4.31 -17.11 -21.11
CA GLU A 173 3.88 -18.46 -21.50
C GLU A 173 3.96 -19.52 -20.39
N LYS A 174 4.13 -19.11 -19.13
CA LYS A 174 4.08 -20.01 -17.99
C LYS A 174 2.69 -20.64 -17.82
N ASN A 175 2.64 -21.80 -17.18
CA ASN A 175 1.38 -22.49 -16.93
C ASN A 175 0.57 -21.76 -15.86
N LEU A 176 -0.70 -21.47 -16.17
CA LEU A 176 -1.64 -20.92 -15.20
C LEU A 176 -2.20 -22.04 -14.32
N LYS A 177 -2.12 -21.86 -13.01
CA LYS A 177 -2.83 -22.68 -12.02
C LYS A 177 -4.19 -22.04 -11.76
N ILE A 178 -5.20 -22.54 -12.46
CA ILE A 178 -6.57 -22.02 -12.39
C ILE A 178 -7.36 -22.77 -11.31
N SER A 179 -7.90 -22.03 -10.35
CA SER A 179 -8.84 -22.50 -9.33
C SER A 179 -10.25 -22.05 -9.67
N LEU A 180 -11.21 -22.98 -9.63
CA LEU A 180 -12.62 -22.71 -9.92
C LEU A 180 -13.42 -22.66 -8.61
N CYS A 181 -13.96 -21.50 -8.27
CA CYS A 181 -14.81 -21.28 -7.12
C CYS A 181 -16.25 -21.03 -7.64
N GLN A 182 -17.04 -22.10 -7.70
CA GLN A 182 -18.42 -22.09 -8.19
C GLN A 182 -19.42 -22.03 -7.04
N ASN A 183 -20.64 -21.59 -7.33
CA ASN A 183 -21.75 -21.55 -6.37
C ASN A 183 -21.43 -20.79 -5.08
N VAL A 184 -20.71 -19.67 -5.23
CA VAL A 184 -20.29 -18.82 -4.11
C VAL A 184 -21.47 -17.99 -3.60
N SER A 185 -21.64 -17.96 -2.27
CA SER A 185 -22.60 -17.10 -1.56
C SER A 185 -21.88 -15.97 -0.82
N GLU A 186 -22.61 -14.88 -0.57
CA GLU A 186 -22.12 -13.70 0.14
C GLU A 186 -23.02 -13.43 1.36
N TYR A 187 -22.42 -12.93 2.44
CA TYR A 187 -23.11 -12.59 3.70
C TYR A 187 -22.45 -11.36 4.31
N ASP A 188 -23.26 -10.41 4.77
CA ASP A 188 -22.82 -9.20 5.44
C ASP A 188 -22.70 -9.45 6.97
N TYR A 189 -21.51 -9.23 7.53
CA TYR A 189 -21.20 -9.40 8.95
C TYR A 189 -21.14 -8.06 9.69
#